data_AF-A0AA38RS21-F1
#
_entry.id   AF-A0AA38RS21-F1
#
_cell.length_a   1.000
_cell.length_b   1.000
_cell.length_c   1.000
_cell.angle_alpha   90.00
_cell.angle_beta   90.00
_cell.angle_gamma   90.00
#
_symmetry.space_group_name_H-M   'P 1'
#
loop_
_entity.id
_entity.type
_entity.pdbx_description
1 polymer ?
#
loop_
_entity_poly.entity_id
_entity_poly.type
_entity_poly.pdbx_seq_one_letter_code
_entity_poly.pdbx_strand_id
1 'polypeptide(L)'
;MCRTAIKTHPYCKCRWVTIERPCRPGAGFSTCSSFSPGHAHQNQRQRVGLRCPVHDMHRRYDFNTVRMITRTKKTRDKTAVDIRVCEGCVIM
;
A
#
# COMPACT_ATOMS: atom_id res chain seq x y z
N MET A 1 13.19 5.56 -8.34
CA MET A 1 12.08 4.61 -8.07
C MET A 1 11.31 5.08 -6.85
N CYS A 2 9.99 4.88 -6.83
CA CYS A 2 9.13 5.29 -5.73
C CYS A 2 9.47 4.46 -4.46
N ARG A 3 9.65 5.10 -3.29
CA ARG A 3 9.93 4.39 -2.03
C ARG A 3 8.62 4.11 -1.31
N THR A 4 8.40 2.84 -1.00
CA THR A 4 7.20 2.37 -0.29
C THR A 4 7.57 1.63 0.98
N ALA A 5 6.68 1.67 1.97
CA ALA A 5 6.79 0.95 3.23
C ALA A 5 5.50 0.19 3.52
N ILE A 6 5.63 -1.03 4.03
CA ILE A 6 4.51 -1.82 4.55
C ILE A 6 4.30 -1.41 5.99
N LYS A 7 3.07 -1.05 6.33
CA LYS A 7 2.63 -0.78 7.69
C LYS A 7 1.66 -1.86 8.13
N THR A 8 1.87 -2.38 9.33
CA THR A 8 0.95 -3.32 9.98
C THR A 8 0.47 -2.72 11.30
N HIS A 9 -0.83 -2.74 11.53
CA HIS A 9 -1.39 -2.32 12.80
C HIS A 9 -1.26 -3.43 13.85
N PRO A 10 -0.79 -3.14 15.08
CA PRO A 10 -0.53 -4.17 16.09
C PRO A 10 -1.82 -4.83 16.61
N TYR A 11 -2.92 -4.07 16.74
CA TYR A 11 -4.19 -4.58 17.27
C TYR A 11 -5.05 -5.29 16.21
N CYS A 12 -5.55 -4.57 15.20
CA CYS A 12 -6.41 -5.13 14.16
C CYS A 12 -5.68 -5.95 13.07
N LYS A 13 -4.35 -6.06 13.11
CA LYS A 13 -3.51 -6.81 12.15
C LYS A 13 -3.68 -6.40 10.68
N CYS A 14 -4.38 -5.30 10.40
CA CYS A 14 -4.49 -4.76 9.05
C CYS A 14 -3.13 -4.39 8.50
N ARG A 15 -2.92 -4.66 7.21
CA ARG A 15 -1.66 -4.39 6.50
C ARG A 15 -1.94 -3.49 5.31
N TRP A 16 -1.12 -2.45 5.16
CA TRP A 16 -1.20 -1.54 4.04
C TRP A 16 0.19 -1.11 3.61
N VAL A 17 0.30 -0.66 2.38
CA VAL A 17 1.50 -0.04 1.84
C VAL A 17 1.27 1.47 1.72
N THR A 18 2.29 2.26 2.04
CA THR A 18 2.28 3.71 1.86
C THR A 18 3.48 4.12 1.02
N ILE A 19 3.32 5.15 0.19
CA ILE A 19 4.44 5.80 -0.50
C ILE A 19 5.08 6.77 0.49
N GLU A 20 6.32 6.48 0.91
CA GLU A 20 7.11 7.40 1.74
C GLU A 20 7.77 8.49 0.89
N ARG A 21 8.21 8.13 -0.32
CA ARG A 21 8.80 9.10 -1.25
C ARG A 21 8.32 8.82 -2.67
N PRO A 22 7.53 9.74 -3.27
CA PRO A 22 7.11 9.60 -4.64
C PRO A 22 8.32 9.79 -5.56
N CYS A 23 8.30 9.14 -6.71
CA CYS A 23 9.38 9.19 -7.69
C CYS A 23 9.30 10.42 -8.61
N ARG A 24 8.13 11.06 -8.70
CA ARG A 24 7.88 12.35 -9.34
C ARG A 24 6.82 13.11 -8.53
N PRO A 25 6.74 14.45 -8.64
CA PRO A 25 5.62 15.20 -8.07
C PRO A 25 4.28 14.62 -8.56
N GLY A 26 3.36 14.33 -7.63
CA GLY A 26 2.07 13.68 -7.95
C GLY A 26 2.14 12.18 -8.31
N ALA A 27 3.31 11.55 -8.25
CA ALA A 27 3.43 10.11 -8.49
C ALA A 27 2.93 9.30 -7.29
N GLY A 28 1.95 8.44 -7.54
CA GLY A 28 1.33 7.55 -6.57
C GLY A 28 1.17 6.13 -7.12
N PHE A 29 0.41 5.29 -6.42
CA PHE A 29 0.13 3.92 -6.84
C PHE A 29 -0.68 3.86 -8.13
N SER A 30 -1.55 4.84 -8.38
CA SER A 30 -2.37 4.88 -9.59
C SER A 30 -1.64 5.51 -10.78
N THR A 31 -0.63 6.35 -10.53
CA THR A 31 0.07 7.10 -11.59
C THR A 31 1.46 6.57 -11.92
N CYS A 32 2.04 5.70 -11.09
CA CYS A 32 3.35 5.11 -11.34
C CYS A 32 3.23 3.68 -11.92
N SER A 33 3.74 3.50 -13.14
CA SER A 33 3.74 2.22 -13.87
C SER A 33 4.48 1.09 -13.16
N SER A 34 5.39 1.41 -12.23
CA SER A 34 6.12 0.41 -11.43
C SER A 34 5.23 -0.35 -10.44
N PHE A 35 4.00 0.12 -10.18
CA PHE A 35 3.03 -0.56 -9.32
C PHE A 35 1.90 -1.25 -10.11
N SER A 36 1.94 -1.20 -11.44
CA SER A 36 0.89 -1.76 -12.28
C SER A 36 1.15 -3.25 -12.61
N PRO A 37 0.13 -4.14 -12.54
CA PRO A 37 -1.27 -3.94 -12.18
C PRO A 37 -1.57 -4.48 -10.77
N GLY A 38 -1.34 -3.69 -9.72
CA GLY A 38 -1.63 -4.11 -8.34
C GLY A 38 -0.54 -4.94 -7.67
N HIS A 39 0.64 -5.02 -8.29
CA HIS A 39 1.80 -5.70 -7.73
C HIS A 39 2.84 -4.67 -7.34
N ALA A 40 3.18 -4.57 -6.06
CA ALA A 40 4.38 -3.85 -5.67
C ALA A 40 5.56 -4.81 -5.59
N HIS A 41 6.49 -4.63 -6.52
CA HIS A 41 7.76 -5.34 -6.56
C HIS A 41 8.86 -4.48 -5.94
N GLN A 42 8.98 -4.44 -4.61
CA GLN A 42 10.22 -3.97 -4.00
C GLN A 42 10.39 -4.36 -2.54
N ASN A 43 11.64 -4.27 -2.06
CA ASN A 43 12.08 -4.38 -0.66
C ASN A 43 11.42 -3.30 0.21
N GLN A 44 10.14 -3.48 0.48
CA GLN A 44 9.40 -2.58 1.32
C GLN A 44 9.80 -2.81 2.76
N ARG A 45 10.24 -1.74 3.43
CA ARG A 45 10.50 -1.78 4.86
C ARG A 45 9.18 -2.04 5.57
N GLN A 46 9.16 -3.04 6.44
CA GLN A 46 8.04 -3.30 7.33
C GLN A 46 8.14 -2.35 8.52
N ARG A 47 7.06 -1.66 8.83
CA ARG A 47 6.92 -0.74 9.97
C ARG A 47 5.62 -1.02 10.71
N VAL A 48 5.56 -0.61 11.96
CA VAL A 48 4.31 -0.60 12.73
C VAL A 48 3.52 0.64 12.34
N GLY A 49 2.26 0.45 11.95
CA GLY A 49 1.32 1.53 11.64
C GLY A 49 0.40 1.78 12.83
N LEU A 50 0.48 2.98 13.42
CA LEU A 50 -0.34 3.34 14.59
C LEU A 50 -1.80 3.64 14.24
N ARG A 51 -2.07 4.11 13.01
CA ARG A 51 -3.42 4.45 12.53
C ARG A 51 -3.82 3.52 11.40
N CYS A 52 -4.81 2.67 11.66
CA CYS A 52 -5.30 1.72 10.67
C CYS A 52 -6.21 2.43 9.64
N PRO A 53 -5.89 2.42 8.34
CA PRO A 53 -6.71 3.09 7.34
C PRO A 53 -8.15 2.56 7.26
N VAL A 54 -8.36 1.29 7.61
CA VAL A 54 -9.69 0.66 7.60
C VAL A 54 -10.51 1.03 8.84
N HIS A 55 -9.91 0.91 10.02
CA HIS A 55 -10.64 1.03 11.29
C HIS A 55 -10.58 2.44 11.89
N ASP A 56 -9.41 3.08 11.85
CA ASP A 56 -9.18 4.41 12.45
C ASP A 56 -9.59 5.53 11.48
N MET A 57 -9.28 5.35 10.19
CA MET A 57 -9.64 6.33 9.15
C MET A 57 -10.97 6.01 8.46
N HIS A 58 -11.70 4.96 8.88
CA HIS A 58 -12.97 4.55 8.26
C HIS A 58 -12.92 4.46 6.73
N ARG A 59 -11.78 3.98 6.17
CA ARG A 59 -11.51 3.91 4.73
C ARG A 59 -11.43 5.26 4.00
N ARG A 60 -11.36 6.37 4.73
CA ARG A 60 -11.10 7.73 4.21
C ARG A 60 -9.60 8.00 4.20
N TYR A 61 -8.90 7.40 3.24
CA TYR A 61 -7.48 7.64 3.00
C TYR A 61 -7.23 7.79 1.51
N ASP A 62 -6.16 8.49 1.16
CA ASP A 62 -5.80 8.68 -0.24
C ASP A 62 -5.30 7.36 -0.85
N PHE A 63 -6.12 6.78 -1.73
CA PHE A 63 -5.83 5.52 -2.43
C PHE A 63 -4.64 5.61 -3.39
N ASN A 64 -4.21 6.82 -3.73
CA ASN A 64 -3.03 7.06 -4.55
C ASN A 64 -1.74 7.00 -3.73
N THR A 65 -1.80 7.27 -2.41
CA THR A 65 -0.62 7.23 -1.53
C THR A 65 -0.62 6.07 -0.53
N VAL A 66 -1.78 5.49 -0.25
CA VAL A 66 -1.99 4.36 0.67
C VAL A 66 -2.85 3.29 0.02
N ARG A 67 -2.40 2.02 0.04
CA ARG A 67 -3.20 0.89 -0.43
C ARG A 67 -3.17 -0.31 0.50
N MET A 68 -4.29 -1.01 0.59
CA MET A 68 -4.41 -2.18 1.46
C MET A 68 -3.72 -3.39 0.84
N ILE A 69 -3.09 -4.19 1.69
CA ILE A 69 -2.45 -5.44 1.30
C ILE A 69 -3.41 -6.57 1.62
N THR A 70 -3.84 -7.29 0.58
CA THR A 70 -4.74 -8.44 0.75
C THR A 70 -3.99 -9.75 0.70
N ARG A 71 -2.92 -9.84 -0.08
CA ARG A 71 -2.11 -11.05 -0.21
C ARG A 71 -0.64 -10.70 -0.31
N THR A 72 0.20 -11.52 0.30
CA THR A 72 1.66 -11.44 0.14
C THR A 72 2.14 -12.76 -0.42
N LYS A 73 2.81 -12.74 -1.57
CA LYS A 73 3.42 -13.91 -2.20
C LYS A 73 4.94 -13.79 -2.09
N LYS A 74 5.60 -14.73 -1.43
CA LYS A 74 7.06 -14.81 -1.44
C LYS A 74 7.49 -15.49 -2.74
N THR A 75 8.21 -14.81 -3.61
CA THR A 75 8.93 -15.44 -4.72
C THR A 75 10.37 -15.72 -4.31
N ARG A 76 11.06 -16.63 -5.02
CA ARG A 76 12.42 -17.10 -4.69
C ARG A 76 13.45 -15.97 -4.50
N ASP A 77 13.23 -14.81 -5.11
CA ASP A 77 14.14 -13.66 -5.00
C ASP A 77 13.58 -12.46 -4.20
N LYS A 78 12.26 -12.30 -4.07
CA LYS A 78 11.64 -11.10 -3.46
C LYS A 78 10.26 -11.41 -2.86
N THR A 79 9.86 -10.66 -1.83
CA THR A 79 8.45 -10.69 -1.40
C THR A 79 7.64 -9.79 -2.34
N ALA A 80 6.82 -10.38 -3.19
CA ALA A 80 5.83 -9.67 -3.99
C ALA A 80 4.57 -9.45 -3.15
N VAL A 81 4.09 -8.21 -3.13
CA VAL A 81 2.88 -7.86 -2.40
C VAL A 81 1.78 -7.59 -3.42
N ASP A 82 0.70 -8.35 -3.29
CA ASP A 82 -0.52 -8.19 -4.07
C ASP A 82 -1.40 -7.17 -3.33
N ILE A 83 -1.44 -5.98 -3.92
CA ILE A 83 -2.10 -4.80 -3.42
C ILE A 83 -3.46 -4.73 -4.10
N ARG A 84 -4.50 -5.13 -3.39
CA ARG A 84 -5.86 -4.87 -3.87
C ARG A 84 -6.23 -3.41 -3.67
N VAL A 85 -6.75 -2.84 -4.75
CA VAL A 85 -7.62 -1.68 -4.68
C VAL A 85 -8.95 -2.18 -4.12
N CYS A 86 -9.48 -1.53 -3.09
CA CYS A 86 -10.92 -1.64 -2.85
C CYS A 86 -11.60 -0.87 -4.00
N GLU A 87 -11.81 -1.55 -5.13
CA GLU A 87 -12.68 -1.05 -6.18
C GLU A 87 -14.10 -1.09 -5.62
N GLY A 88 -14.55 0.03 -5.05
CA GLY A 88 -15.86 0.12 -4.38
C GLY A 88 -15.96 1.09 -3.21
N CYS A 89 -14.90 1.81 -2.81
CA CYS A 89 -15.10 2.98 -1.94
C CYS A 89 -15.51 4.18 -2.80
N VAL A 90 -16.82 4.29 -3.01
CA VAL A 90 -17.49 5.45 -3.59
C VAL A 90 -16.99 6.70 -2.87
N ILE A 91 -16.37 7.61 -3.62
CA ILE A 91 -16.23 9.01 -3.21
C ILE A 91 -17.67 9.54 -3.29
N MET A 92 -18.35 9.68 -2.15
CA MET A 92 -19.45 10.64 -2.02
C MET A 92 -18.85 11.98 -1.61
#